data_AF-A0A9D1T8H6-F1
#
_entry.id   AF-A0A9D1T8H6-F1
#
_cell.length_a   1.000
_cell.length_b   1.000
_cell.length_c   1.000
_cell.angle_alpha   90.00
_cell.angle_beta   90.00
_cell.angle_gamma   90.00
#
_symmetry.space_group_name_H-M   'P 1'
#
loop_
_entity.id
_entity.type
_entity.pdbx_description
1 polymer ?
#
loop_
_entity_poly.entity_id
_entity_poly.type
_entity_poly.pdbx_seq_one_letter_code
_entity_poly.pdbx_strand_id
1 'polypeptide(L)'
;MYEAGRNVCRREWRLPVRGILLAAVLFIAAAWAIPARADTAYGYILPNSAWEYLTYEEISQMPVQVVCYAKNEIYARNGRTFDSAELQNYFSQQYWYVSIYSPADFPEEMLNVYETSNVALLTQRENELGGYALDSGAYDYGPVYQYITQMTDYYYGGDSYYVDPDSYIFYDSDKRNLTADDISQLTLQELCYARNEIYARHGLLFQSQELAGYFEQKNWYWGSISPGQFPEGILNASETANAALLLQEENARGGYVLDQYGYSYSGIGSYTAGSSYTPTEGDYIFWDSNIRYLTEGEVAGLTLRELNYAKNEIYARRGYIFTSQELRDYFGSKSWYNGTLTPDQFSTSIFNEYENGNIQLLQRYEYSLSPNGYQPY
;
A
#
# COMPACT_ATOMS: atom_id res chain seq x y z
N MET A 1 -34.60 -31.32 -29.28
CA MET A 1 -35.58 -31.06 -28.20
C MET A 1 -34.95 -31.64 -26.93
N TYR A 2 -34.18 -30.83 -26.17
CA TYR A 2 -34.61 -30.01 -25.02
C TYR A 2 -35.16 -30.91 -23.88
N GLU A 3 -34.70 -30.93 -22.63
CA GLU A 3 -33.80 -30.08 -21.81
C GLU A 3 -33.12 -30.90 -20.69
N ALA A 4 -31.90 -30.50 -20.33
CA ALA A 4 -31.24 -30.87 -19.09
C ALA A 4 -31.56 -29.82 -18.00
N GLY A 5 -32.13 -30.26 -16.87
CA GLY A 5 -32.43 -29.41 -15.73
C GLY A 5 -31.16 -29.04 -14.96
N ARG A 6 -30.76 -27.77 -15.04
CA ARG A 6 -29.72 -27.16 -14.20
C ARG A 6 -30.28 -26.85 -12.82
N ASN A 7 -29.65 -27.40 -11.78
CA ASN A 7 -29.89 -27.01 -10.39
C ASN A 7 -29.30 -25.62 -10.14
N VAL A 8 -30.18 -24.61 -10.05
CA VAL A 8 -29.86 -23.24 -9.64
C VAL A 8 -29.90 -23.19 -8.11
N CYS A 9 -28.78 -22.92 -7.46
CA CYS A 9 -28.77 -22.62 -6.02
C CYS A 9 -28.85 -21.10 -5.82
N ARG A 10 -30.07 -20.60 -5.58
CA ARG A 10 -30.27 -19.35 -4.84
C ARG A 10 -29.72 -19.54 -3.43
N ARG A 11 -28.77 -18.70 -2.99
CA ARG A 11 -28.55 -18.39 -1.58
C ARG A 11 -28.30 -16.91 -1.43
N GLU A 12 -29.35 -16.23 -0.97
CA GLU A 12 -29.26 -14.94 -0.28
C GLU A 12 -28.45 -15.16 1.01
N TRP A 13 -27.34 -14.44 1.19
CA TRP A 13 -26.60 -14.49 2.44
C TRP A 13 -27.17 -13.47 3.43
N ARG A 14 -28.09 -13.94 4.29
CA ARG A 14 -28.28 -13.41 5.63
C ARG A 14 -27.50 -14.31 6.59
N LEU A 15 -26.60 -13.73 7.39
CA LEU A 15 -25.85 -14.41 8.45
C LEU A 15 -26.81 -15.08 9.46
N PRO A 16 -26.62 -16.36 9.86
CA PRO A 16 -27.32 -16.91 11.01
C PRO A 16 -26.40 -17.26 12.18
N VAL A 17 -26.99 -17.04 13.35
CA VAL A 17 -26.52 -17.34 14.71
C VAL A 17 -26.35 -18.85 14.96
N ARG A 18 -25.23 -19.21 15.59
CA ARG A 18 -24.89 -20.39 16.45
C ARG A 18 -25.51 -21.77 16.15
N GLY A 19 -24.64 -22.81 16.11
CA GLY A 19 -24.93 -24.10 16.77
C GLY A 19 -24.44 -25.40 16.10
N ILE A 20 -23.22 -25.84 16.46
CA ILE A 20 -22.76 -27.22 16.76
C ILE A 20 -23.18 -28.41 15.82
N LEU A 21 -22.21 -29.05 15.15
CA LEU A 21 -21.76 -30.44 15.41
C LEU A 21 -20.68 -30.94 14.44
N LEU A 22 -19.62 -31.49 15.04
CA LEU A 22 -18.46 -32.14 14.43
C LEU A 22 -18.83 -33.35 13.55
N ALA A 23 -18.05 -33.55 12.49
CA ALA A 23 -17.62 -34.88 12.09
C ALA A 23 -16.15 -34.80 11.64
N ALA A 24 -15.28 -35.41 12.45
CA ALA A 24 -13.86 -35.53 12.21
C ALA A 24 -13.57 -36.48 11.05
N VAL A 25 -12.69 -36.08 10.14
CA VAL A 25 -11.87 -37.01 9.35
C VAL A 25 -10.43 -36.49 9.43
N LEU A 26 -9.68 -37.09 10.35
CA LEU A 26 -8.23 -37.06 10.38
C LEU A 26 -7.70 -37.76 9.13
N PHE A 27 -7.09 -37.02 8.22
CA PHE A 27 -6.01 -37.53 7.39
C PHE A 27 -4.79 -36.64 7.57
N ILE A 28 -3.73 -37.28 8.07
CA ILE A 28 -2.40 -36.74 8.26
C ILE A 28 -1.84 -36.42 6.87
N ALA A 29 -1.79 -35.14 6.51
CA ALA A 29 -0.87 -34.65 5.49
C ALA A 29 0.32 -34.04 6.24
N ALA A 30 1.39 -34.82 6.27
CA ALA A 30 2.65 -34.43 6.87
C ALA A 30 3.21 -33.17 6.19
N ALA A 31 3.57 -32.19 7.02
CA ALA A 31 4.77 -31.38 6.92
C ALA A 31 5.33 -31.18 5.51
N TRP A 32 4.68 -30.34 4.72
CA TRP A 32 5.33 -29.50 3.71
C TRP A 32 4.68 -28.13 3.71
N ALA A 33 4.59 -27.50 4.89
CA ALA A 33 4.65 -26.05 4.94
C ALA A 33 6.12 -25.70 4.64
N ILE A 34 6.48 -25.70 3.36
CA ILE A 34 7.68 -24.98 2.93
C ILE A 34 7.23 -23.52 2.93
N PRO A 35 7.69 -22.67 3.86
CA PRO A 35 7.38 -21.25 3.78
C PRO A 35 8.10 -20.71 2.55
N ALA A 36 7.36 -20.43 1.48
CA ALA A 36 7.91 -19.81 0.28
C ALA A 36 8.05 -18.30 0.52
N ARG A 37 9.13 -17.97 1.24
CA ARG A 37 10.06 -16.84 1.06
C ARG A 37 9.53 -15.71 0.17
N ALA A 38 8.91 -14.69 0.76
CA ALA A 38 9.04 -13.34 0.24
C ALA A 38 10.32 -12.75 0.85
N ASP A 39 11.47 -13.04 0.24
CA ASP A 39 12.77 -12.53 0.68
C ASP A 39 12.88 -10.99 0.51
N THR A 40 11.80 -10.23 0.23
CA THR A 40 11.87 -8.84 -0.26
C THR A 40 10.65 -7.94 0.07
N ALA A 41 10.05 -8.04 1.27
CA ALA A 41 9.02 -7.09 1.68
C ALA A 41 9.65 -5.69 1.93
N TYR A 42 9.54 -4.79 0.95
CA TYR A 42 10.22 -3.50 0.92
C TYR A 42 9.49 -2.41 1.74
N GLY A 43 10.22 -1.40 2.25
CA GLY A 43 9.66 -0.33 3.10
C GLY A 43 9.33 -0.75 4.55
N TYR A 44 9.63 -1.98 4.92
CA TYR A 44 9.52 -2.49 6.28
C TYR A 44 10.88 -2.49 6.98
N ILE A 45 10.89 -2.15 8.26
CA ILE A 45 12.06 -2.19 9.13
C ILE A 45 12.41 -3.63 9.48
N LEU A 46 11.39 -4.46 9.74
CA LEU A 46 11.56 -5.88 10.05
C LEU A 46 10.63 -6.72 9.16
N PRO A 47 10.96 -6.91 7.87
CA PRO A 47 10.04 -7.56 6.91
C PRO A 47 9.46 -8.87 7.46
N ASN A 48 10.29 -9.70 8.08
CA ASN A 48 9.90 -11.03 8.56
C ASN A 48 9.14 -11.05 9.90
N SER A 49 8.98 -9.91 10.59
CA SER A 49 8.41 -9.89 11.96
C SER A 49 6.94 -10.29 12.04
N ALA A 50 6.25 -10.47 10.90
CA ALA A 50 4.90 -10.98 10.87
C ALA A 50 4.82 -12.52 10.85
N TRP A 51 5.93 -13.25 10.66
CA TRP A 51 5.95 -14.72 10.55
C TRP A 51 7.16 -15.43 11.15
N GLU A 52 8.20 -14.70 11.54
CA GLU A 52 9.36 -15.25 12.24
C GLU A 52 9.44 -14.66 13.64
N TYR A 53 9.81 -15.49 14.61
CA TYR A 53 10.20 -14.99 15.92
C TYR A 53 11.53 -14.26 15.77
N LEU A 54 11.52 -12.98 16.08
CA LEU A 54 12.74 -12.20 16.24
C LEU A 54 13.53 -12.78 17.40
N THR A 55 14.84 -12.82 17.22
CA THR A 55 15.78 -13.15 18.28
C THR A 55 16.33 -11.87 18.89
N TYR A 56 16.78 -11.97 20.14
CA TYR A 56 17.42 -10.83 20.81
C TYR A 56 18.70 -10.39 20.08
N GLU A 57 19.43 -11.33 19.47
CA GLU A 57 20.66 -11.05 18.73
C GLU A 57 20.40 -10.14 17.52
N GLU A 58 19.38 -10.44 16.71
CA GLU A 58 18.97 -9.67 15.53
C GLU A 58 18.63 -8.21 15.87
N ILE A 59 17.96 -7.99 17.00
CA ILE A 59 17.55 -6.64 17.43
C ILE A 59 18.55 -5.96 18.36
N SER A 60 19.62 -6.66 18.78
CA SER A 60 20.54 -6.17 19.80
C SER A 60 21.27 -4.89 19.39
N GLN A 61 21.56 -4.74 18.10
CA GLN A 61 22.27 -3.58 17.54
C GLN A 61 21.33 -2.47 17.05
N MET A 62 20.02 -2.67 17.12
CA MET A 62 19.06 -1.65 16.69
C MET A 62 19.11 -0.43 17.62
N PRO A 63 19.27 0.80 17.08
CA PRO A 63 19.10 2.02 17.86
C PRO A 63 17.68 2.12 18.44
N VAL A 64 17.52 2.80 19.58
CA VAL A 64 16.23 2.85 20.31
C VAL A 64 15.07 3.39 19.45
N GLN A 65 15.34 4.37 18.58
CA GLN A 65 14.36 4.88 17.62
C GLN A 65 13.89 3.80 16.65
N VAL A 66 14.83 3.01 16.08
CA VAL A 66 14.52 1.94 15.14
C VAL A 66 13.71 0.84 15.83
N VAL A 67 14.04 0.49 17.08
CA VAL A 67 13.25 -0.46 17.88
C VAL A 67 11.81 0.04 18.08
N CYS A 68 11.65 1.33 18.42
CA CYS A 68 10.33 1.94 18.57
C CYS A 68 9.52 1.88 17.27
N TYR A 69 10.14 2.23 16.14
CA TYR A 69 9.45 2.24 14.85
C TYR A 69 9.14 0.82 14.37
N ALA A 70 10.06 -0.13 14.51
CA ALA A 70 9.84 -1.54 14.16
C ALA A 70 8.70 -2.17 14.97
N LYS A 71 8.61 -1.84 16.27
CA LYS A 71 7.48 -2.24 17.11
C LYS A 71 6.17 -1.67 16.57
N ASN A 72 6.15 -0.37 16.25
CA ASN A 72 4.94 0.30 15.75
C ASN A 72 4.58 -0.10 14.32
N GLU A 73 5.53 -0.56 13.52
CA GLU A 73 5.30 -1.09 12.18
C GLU A 73 4.40 -2.32 12.20
N ILE A 74 4.57 -3.21 13.20
CA ILE A 74 3.70 -4.38 13.36
C ILE A 74 2.23 -3.96 13.55
N TYR A 75 2.00 -2.89 14.31
CA TYR A 75 0.66 -2.32 14.45
C TYR A 75 0.18 -1.62 13.17
N ALA A 76 1.09 -0.90 12.50
CA ALA A 76 0.78 -0.17 11.27
C ALA A 76 0.37 -1.12 10.13
N ARG A 77 1.01 -2.28 10.01
CA ARG A 77 0.64 -3.36 9.07
C ARG A 77 -0.80 -3.82 9.23
N ASN A 78 -1.29 -3.77 10.47
CA ASN A 78 -2.65 -4.13 10.85
C ASN A 78 -3.60 -2.92 10.88
N GLY A 79 -3.18 -1.80 10.28
CA GLY A 79 -3.99 -0.61 10.05
C GLY A 79 -4.21 0.29 11.26
N ARG A 80 -3.41 0.16 12.32
CA ARG A 80 -3.48 1.05 13.49
C ARG A 80 -3.01 2.46 13.13
N THR A 81 -3.78 3.48 13.49
CA THR A 81 -3.32 4.88 13.51
C THR A 81 -2.60 5.22 14.80
N PHE A 82 -1.93 6.37 14.84
CA PHE A 82 -1.07 6.77 15.95
C PHE A 82 -1.46 8.16 16.44
N ASP A 83 -1.64 8.30 17.76
CA ASP A 83 -1.83 9.61 18.39
C ASP A 83 -0.55 10.47 18.28
N SER A 84 0.61 9.80 18.18
CA SER A 84 1.88 10.46 17.93
C SER A 84 1.95 10.98 16.50
N ALA A 85 2.18 12.28 16.36
CA ALA A 85 2.33 12.92 15.05
C ALA A 85 3.56 12.39 14.32
N GLU A 86 4.65 12.13 15.06
CA GLU A 86 5.88 11.52 14.54
C GLU A 86 5.62 10.17 13.86
N LEU A 87 4.99 9.23 14.56
CA LEU A 87 4.68 7.91 14.01
C LEU A 87 3.63 7.99 12.92
N GLN A 88 2.57 8.79 13.12
CA GLN A 88 1.53 8.92 12.11
C GLN A 88 2.10 9.46 10.80
N ASN A 89 2.96 10.49 10.86
CA ASN A 89 3.61 11.05 9.69
C ASN A 89 4.59 10.05 9.06
N TYR A 90 5.36 9.31 9.84
CA TYR A 90 6.25 8.27 9.31
C TYR A 90 5.48 7.19 8.56
N PHE A 91 4.44 6.60 9.18
CA PHE A 91 3.69 5.51 8.56
C PHE A 91 2.83 5.98 7.40
N SER A 92 2.27 7.18 7.45
CA SER A 92 1.50 7.77 6.32
C SER A 92 2.36 7.99 5.06
N GLN A 93 3.69 7.98 5.18
CA GLN A 93 4.61 8.02 4.05
C GLN A 93 4.88 6.63 3.44
N GLN A 94 4.52 5.55 4.14
CA GLN A 94 4.74 4.19 3.65
C GLN A 94 3.60 3.79 2.72
N TYR A 95 3.94 3.32 1.52
CA TYR A 95 2.96 2.95 0.50
C TYR A 95 2.05 1.79 0.93
N TRP A 96 2.54 0.93 1.83
CA TRP A 96 1.83 -0.23 2.36
C TRP A 96 0.91 0.11 3.54
N TYR A 97 1.04 1.30 4.13
CA TYR A 97 0.29 1.66 5.32
C TYR A 97 -1.09 2.21 4.99
N VAL A 98 -2.11 1.63 5.62
CA VAL A 98 -3.51 2.06 5.52
C VAL A 98 -4.02 2.40 6.91
N SER A 99 -4.64 3.56 7.08
CA SER A 99 -5.23 3.98 8.36
C SER A 99 -6.65 3.41 8.53
N ILE A 100 -6.85 2.50 9.49
CA ILE A 100 -8.10 1.74 9.68
C ILE A 100 -8.66 1.94 11.09
N TYR A 101 -7.87 1.64 12.12
CA TYR A 101 -8.29 1.66 13.51
C TYR A 101 -7.66 2.84 14.24
N SER A 102 -8.45 3.60 14.99
CA SER A 102 -7.90 4.52 15.99
C SER A 102 -7.09 3.72 17.02
N PRO A 103 -6.14 4.32 17.75
CA PRO A 103 -5.42 3.64 18.82
C PRO A 103 -6.35 2.99 19.85
N ALA A 104 -7.51 3.59 20.10
CA ALA A 104 -8.51 3.11 21.05
C ALA A 104 -9.39 1.97 20.50
N ASP A 105 -9.54 1.89 19.18
CA ASP A 105 -10.40 0.91 18.52
C ASP A 105 -9.60 -0.26 17.91
N PHE A 106 -8.27 -0.27 18.02
CA PHE A 106 -7.42 -1.34 17.50
C PHE A 106 -7.65 -2.66 18.28
N PRO A 107 -8.17 -3.71 17.64
CA PRO A 107 -8.46 -4.96 18.34
C PRO A 107 -7.17 -5.70 18.74
N GLU A 108 -7.07 -6.16 19.98
CA GLU A 108 -5.89 -6.90 20.46
C GLU A 108 -5.66 -8.21 19.69
N GLU A 109 -6.74 -8.85 19.22
CA GLU A 109 -6.69 -10.05 18.38
C GLU A 109 -6.21 -9.83 16.95
N MET A 110 -5.97 -8.57 16.53
CA MET A 110 -5.40 -8.30 15.20
C MET A 110 -3.99 -8.85 15.06
N LEU A 111 -3.21 -8.88 16.15
CA LEU A 111 -1.85 -9.37 16.09
C LEU A 111 -1.83 -10.90 16.14
N ASN A 112 -1.12 -11.51 15.20
CA ASN A 112 -0.89 -12.95 15.22
C ASN A 112 0.13 -13.35 16.31
N VAL A 113 0.40 -14.66 16.44
CA VAL A 113 1.30 -15.20 17.49
C VAL A 113 2.75 -14.71 17.38
N TYR A 114 3.26 -14.49 16.17
CA TYR A 114 4.60 -13.97 15.92
C TYR A 114 4.65 -12.49 16.24
N GLU A 115 3.70 -11.72 15.70
CA GLU A 115 3.58 -10.28 15.92
C GLU A 115 3.44 -9.95 17.41
N THR A 116 2.59 -10.68 18.13
CA THR A 116 2.42 -10.56 19.58
C THR A 116 3.74 -10.79 20.31
N SER A 117 4.47 -11.86 19.96
CA SER A 117 5.74 -12.21 20.60
C SER A 117 6.85 -11.21 20.26
N ASN A 118 6.89 -10.74 19.02
CA ASN A 118 7.88 -9.79 18.52
C ASN A 118 7.66 -8.39 19.10
N VAL A 119 6.42 -7.94 19.21
CA VAL A 119 6.07 -6.70 19.92
C VAL A 119 6.53 -6.78 21.38
N ALA A 120 6.33 -7.92 22.05
CA ALA A 120 6.80 -8.10 23.43
C ALA A 120 8.33 -8.00 23.53
N LEU A 121 9.06 -8.65 22.62
CA LEU A 121 10.53 -8.60 22.58
C LEU A 121 11.05 -7.18 22.27
N LEU A 122 10.47 -6.50 21.28
CA LEU A 122 10.84 -5.13 20.92
C LEU A 122 10.51 -4.14 22.06
N THR A 123 9.39 -4.33 22.74
CA THR A 123 9.03 -3.54 23.94
C THR A 123 10.05 -3.74 25.06
N GLN A 124 10.48 -4.97 25.31
CA GLN A 124 11.54 -5.25 26.27
C GLN A 124 12.83 -4.51 25.87
N ARG A 125 13.25 -4.64 24.60
CA ARG A 125 14.48 -4.02 24.10
C ARG A 125 14.45 -2.50 24.20
N GLU A 126 13.32 -1.88 23.86
CA GLU A 126 13.14 -0.43 23.95
C GLU A 126 13.26 0.05 25.41
N ASN A 127 12.65 -0.68 26.36
CA ASN A 127 12.75 -0.37 27.79
C ASN A 127 14.20 -0.48 28.30
N GLU A 128 14.95 -1.51 27.87
CA GLU A 128 16.37 -1.68 28.23
C GLU A 128 17.26 -0.54 27.70
N LEU A 129 16.85 0.10 26.60
CA LEU A 129 17.52 1.27 26.02
C LEU A 129 17.06 2.60 26.63
N GLY A 130 16.14 2.58 27.59
CA GLY A 130 15.62 3.77 28.29
C GLY A 130 14.36 4.38 27.66
N GLY A 131 13.76 3.73 26.66
CA GLY A 131 12.57 4.22 25.96
C GLY A 131 12.90 5.23 24.87
N TYR A 132 12.09 5.28 23.81
CA TYR A 132 12.13 6.36 22.84
C TYR A 132 11.05 7.42 23.15
N ALA A 133 11.45 8.70 23.19
CA ALA A 133 10.54 9.80 23.44
C ALA A 133 9.96 10.34 22.12
N LEU A 134 8.76 9.86 21.78
CA LEU A 134 8.00 10.33 20.63
C LEU A 134 7.64 11.81 20.73
N ASP A 135 7.55 12.47 19.57
CA ASP A 135 7.13 13.86 19.41
C ASP A 135 8.03 14.86 20.16
N SER A 136 9.29 14.49 20.39
CA SER A 136 10.28 15.33 21.07
C SER A 136 10.90 16.37 20.13
N GLY A 137 10.14 17.42 19.82
CA GLY A 137 10.61 18.51 18.95
C GLY A 137 10.55 18.15 17.46
N ALA A 138 11.50 18.64 16.67
CA ALA A 138 11.62 18.27 15.26
C ALA A 138 12.23 16.87 15.16
N TYR A 139 11.40 15.87 14.88
CA TYR A 139 11.81 14.48 14.70
C TYR A 139 12.39 14.23 13.29
N ASP A 140 13.40 13.36 13.22
CA ASP A 140 14.15 13.00 12.01
C ASP A 140 14.06 11.49 11.76
N TYR A 141 13.68 11.09 10.55
CA TYR A 141 13.56 9.68 10.14
C TYR A 141 14.86 9.11 9.57
N GLY A 142 15.87 9.95 9.32
CA GLY A 142 17.15 9.57 8.73
C GLY A 142 17.81 8.34 9.36
N PRO A 143 17.89 8.23 10.70
CA PRO A 143 18.46 7.04 11.35
C PRO A 143 17.70 5.74 11.04
N VAL A 144 16.37 5.81 10.88
CA VAL A 144 15.54 4.65 10.53
C VAL A 144 15.82 4.24 9.08
N TYR A 145 15.83 5.19 8.15
CA TYR A 145 16.15 4.90 6.75
C TYR A 145 17.57 4.39 6.57
N GLN A 146 18.56 4.98 7.25
CA GLN A 146 19.94 4.48 7.25
C GLN A 146 20.04 3.04 7.73
N TYR A 147 19.29 2.67 8.77
CA TYR A 147 19.24 1.28 9.24
C TYR A 147 18.66 0.34 8.17
N ILE A 148 17.53 0.72 7.57
CA ILE A 148 16.89 -0.07 6.49
C ILE A 148 17.88 -0.26 5.34
N THR A 149 18.54 0.80 4.86
CA THR A 149 19.51 0.74 3.75
C THR A 149 20.72 -0.13 4.09
N GLN A 150 21.28 -0.04 5.31
CA GLN A 150 22.44 -0.85 5.69
C GLN A 150 22.09 -2.34 5.78
N MET A 151 20.92 -2.68 6.33
CA MET A 151 20.45 -4.08 6.39
C MET A 151 20.17 -4.62 4.99
N THR A 152 19.57 -3.79 4.15
CA THR A 152 19.32 -4.08 2.73
C THR A 152 20.59 -4.45 1.98
N ASP A 153 21.62 -3.60 2.03
CA ASP A 153 22.86 -3.82 1.29
C ASP A 153 23.61 -5.06 1.82
N TYR A 154 23.53 -5.31 3.12
CA TYR A 154 24.20 -6.45 3.76
C TYR A 154 23.56 -7.80 3.41
N TYR A 155 22.22 -7.88 3.35
CA TYR A 155 21.50 -9.13 3.10
C TYR A 155 21.18 -9.38 1.61
N TYR A 156 20.99 -8.33 0.80
CA TYR A 156 20.40 -8.43 -0.54
C TYR A 156 21.22 -7.81 -1.68
N GLY A 157 22.39 -7.22 -1.41
CA GLY A 157 23.34 -6.85 -2.46
C GLY A 157 22.95 -5.66 -3.36
N GLY A 158 22.00 -4.81 -2.94
CA GLY A 158 21.75 -3.49 -3.55
C GLY A 158 20.76 -3.46 -4.73
N ASP A 159 20.01 -4.53 -5.00
CA ASP A 159 18.96 -4.51 -6.02
C ASP A 159 17.73 -3.69 -5.57
N SER A 160 17.24 -2.83 -6.46
CA SER A 160 16.32 -1.69 -6.23
C SER A 160 14.89 -2.06 -5.80
N TYR A 161 14.35 -1.23 -4.90
CA TYR A 161 13.15 -1.39 -4.06
C TYR A 161 11.88 -0.80 -4.71
N TYR A 162 11.46 -1.31 -5.87
CA TYR A 162 10.23 -0.82 -6.54
C TYR A 162 9.08 -1.84 -6.40
N VAL A 163 8.05 -1.50 -5.64
CA VAL A 163 6.73 -2.13 -5.82
C VAL A 163 6.10 -1.47 -7.02
N ASP A 164 6.07 -2.21 -8.12
CA ASP A 164 5.41 -1.75 -9.33
C ASP A 164 3.92 -1.52 -9.05
N PRO A 165 3.38 -0.29 -9.16
CA PRO A 165 1.95 -0.05 -9.09
C PRO A 165 1.17 -0.92 -10.09
N ASP A 166 1.80 -1.33 -11.20
CA ASP A 166 1.23 -2.23 -12.20
C ASP A 166 1.10 -3.69 -11.69
N SER A 167 1.57 -3.98 -10.47
CA SER A 167 1.34 -5.27 -9.81
C SER A 167 -0.07 -5.40 -9.20
N TYR A 168 -0.81 -4.30 -9.03
CA TYR A 168 -2.19 -4.27 -8.55
C TYR A 168 -3.18 -4.19 -9.71
N ILE A 169 -4.38 -4.72 -9.52
CA ILE A 169 -5.49 -4.54 -10.47
C ILE A 169 -6.09 -3.14 -10.31
N PHE A 170 -6.24 -2.67 -9.06
CA PHE A 170 -6.65 -1.29 -8.76
C PHE A 170 -5.80 -0.73 -7.62
N TYR A 171 -4.64 -0.18 -7.94
CA TYR A 171 -3.67 0.30 -6.94
C TYR A 171 -4.26 1.27 -5.90
N ASP A 172 -5.29 2.04 -6.27
CA ASP A 172 -5.95 3.06 -5.43
C ASP A 172 -7.31 2.63 -4.85
N SER A 173 -7.68 1.34 -4.95
CA SER A 173 -8.95 0.81 -4.42
C SER A 173 -9.10 0.89 -2.90
N ASP A 174 -8.02 1.15 -2.17
CA ASP A 174 -8.00 1.46 -0.74
C ASP A 174 -8.29 2.94 -0.43
N LYS A 175 -8.16 3.82 -1.42
CA LYS A 175 -8.20 5.30 -1.26
C LYS A 175 -9.46 5.95 -1.81
N ARG A 176 -10.11 5.33 -2.81
CA ARG A 176 -11.33 5.87 -3.43
C ARG A 176 -12.38 4.78 -3.66
N ASN A 177 -13.62 5.21 -3.85
CA ASN A 177 -14.67 4.34 -4.36
C ASN A 177 -14.50 4.13 -5.87
N LEU A 178 -14.55 2.88 -6.29
CA LEU A 178 -14.67 2.47 -7.69
C LEU A 178 -16.09 2.79 -8.19
N THR A 179 -16.18 3.05 -9.49
CA THR A 179 -17.41 3.34 -10.21
C THR A 179 -17.76 2.21 -11.16
N ALA A 180 -19.00 2.21 -11.69
CA ALA A 180 -19.41 1.25 -12.71
C ALA A 180 -18.52 1.33 -13.96
N ASP A 181 -18.03 2.54 -14.31
CA ASP A 181 -17.17 2.75 -15.45
C ASP A 181 -15.79 2.13 -15.25
N ASP A 182 -15.20 2.28 -14.06
CA ASP A 182 -13.89 1.70 -13.69
C ASP A 182 -13.84 0.18 -13.92
N ILE A 183 -14.96 -0.51 -13.65
CA ILE A 183 -15.04 -1.98 -13.70
C ILE A 183 -15.75 -2.49 -14.96
N SER A 184 -16.29 -1.60 -15.79
CA SER A 184 -17.18 -1.96 -16.90
C SER A 184 -16.53 -2.91 -17.89
N GLN A 185 -15.23 -2.73 -18.15
CA GLN A 185 -14.48 -3.51 -19.13
C GLN A 185 -13.87 -4.79 -18.54
N LEU A 186 -13.80 -4.94 -17.21
CA LEU A 186 -13.20 -6.12 -16.60
C LEU A 186 -13.96 -7.40 -16.96
N THR A 187 -13.21 -8.47 -17.22
CA THR A 187 -13.75 -9.81 -17.35
C THR A 187 -14.27 -10.33 -16.00
N LEU A 188 -15.08 -11.40 -16.02
CA LEU A 188 -15.52 -12.07 -14.78
C LEU A 188 -14.34 -12.52 -13.90
N GLN A 189 -13.24 -12.98 -14.52
CA GLN A 189 -12.03 -13.39 -13.81
C GLN A 189 -11.37 -12.17 -13.13
N GLU A 190 -11.25 -11.05 -13.84
CA GLU A 190 -10.64 -9.84 -13.29
C GLU A 190 -11.49 -9.18 -12.22
N LEU A 191 -12.82 -9.19 -12.33
CA LEU A 191 -13.72 -8.76 -11.26
C LEU A 191 -13.50 -9.60 -9.99
N CYS A 192 -13.37 -10.93 -10.15
CA CYS A 192 -13.09 -11.83 -9.04
C CYS A 192 -11.72 -11.55 -8.41
N TYR A 193 -10.68 -11.35 -9.22
CA TYR A 193 -9.34 -11.11 -8.72
C TYR A 193 -9.20 -9.72 -8.10
N ALA A 194 -9.78 -8.68 -8.69
CA ALA A 194 -9.84 -7.33 -8.12
C ALA A 194 -10.55 -7.33 -6.77
N ARG A 195 -11.67 -8.06 -6.66
CA ARG A 195 -12.37 -8.22 -5.38
C ARG A 195 -11.47 -8.89 -4.36
N ASN A 196 -10.80 -9.98 -4.73
CA ASN A 196 -9.94 -10.74 -3.83
C ASN A 196 -8.62 -10.00 -3.51
N GLU A 197 -8.13 -9.11 -4.37
CA GLU A 197 -6.97 -8.27 -4.13
C GLU A 197 -7.18 -7.37 -2.91
N ILE A 198 -8.39 -6.83 -2.74
CA ILE A 198 -8.74 -6.05 -1.55
C ILE A 198 -8.51 -6.86 -0.28
N TYR A 199 -8.98 -8.11 -0.23
CA TYR A 199 -8.74 -9.00 0.92
C TYR A 199 -7.28 -9.45 1.03
N ALA A 200 -6.61 -9.63 -0.11
CA ALA A 200 -5.21 -10.04 -0.19
C ALA A 200 -4.28 -8.99 0.43
N ARG A 201 -4.57 -7.70 0.25
CA ARG A 201 -3.84 -6.58 0.88
C ARG A 201 -3.84 -6.66 2.41
N HIS A 202 -4.89 -7.25 2.98
CA HIS A 202 -5.05 -7.49 4.42
C HIS A 202 -4.66 -8.91 4.83
N GLY A 203 -3.91 -9.61 3.98
CA GLY A 203 -3.31 -10.89 4.28
C GLY A 203 -4.28 -12.07 4.35
N LEU A 204 -5.44 -12.01 3.68
CA LEU A 204 -6.31 -13.18 3.54
C LEU A 204 -5.58 -14.31 2.82
N LEU A 205 -5.49 -15.48 3.45
CA LEU A 205 -5.03 -16.72 2.83
C LEU A 205 -6.12 -17.32 1.94
N PHE A 206 -5.78 -17.61 0.68
CA PHE A 206 -6.71 -18.22 -0.26
C PHE A 206 -6.64 -19.74 -0.24
N GLN A 207 -7.81 -20.39 -0.11
CA GLN A 207 -7.93 -21.85 -0.25
C GLN A 207 -7.97 -22.31 -1.71
N SER A 208 -8.36 -21.42 -2.62
CA SER A 208 -8.34 -21.67 -4.07
C SER A 208 -6.90 -21.71 -4.56
N GLN A 209 -6.54 -22.75 -5.30
CA GLN A 209 -5.20 -22.87 -5.87
C GLN A 209 -4.94 -21.79 -6.92
N GLU A 210 -5.98 -21.41 -7.66
CA GLU A 210 -5.95 -20.33 -8.64
C GLU A 210 -5.60 -18.98 -8.00
N LEU A 211 -6.34 -18.55 -6.96
CA LEU A 211 -6.06 -17.27 -6.30
C LEU A 211 -4.77 -17.31 -5.49
N ALA A 212 -4.51 -18.42 -4.79
CA ALA A 212 -3.26 -18.58 -4.04
C ALA A 212 -2.06 -18.42 -4.99
N GLY A 213 -2.06 -19.16 -6.11
CA GLY A 213 -0.99 -19.08 -7.10
C GLY A 213 -0.85 -17.70 -7.75
N TYR A 214 -1.96 -16.99 -7.99
CA TYR A 214 -1.90 -15.61 -8.52
C TYR A 214 -1.25 -14.64 -7.53
N PHE A 215 -1.77 -14.58 -6.30
CA PHE A 215 -1.32 -13.61 -5.31
C PHE A 215 0.08 -13.93 -4.76
N GLU A 216 0.47 -15.21 -4.70
CA GLU A 216 1.85 -15.62 -4.32
C GLU A 216 2.93 -15.07 -5.27
N GLN A 217 2.58 -14.67 -6.50
CA GLN A 217 3.51 -14.00 -7.42
C GLN A 217 3.64 -12.50 -7.17
N LYS A 218 2.81 -11.93 -6.29
CA LYS A 218 2.80 -10.50 -5.99
C LYS A 218 3.74 -10.23 -4.83
N ASN A 219 4.72 -9.37 -5.04
CA ASN A 219 5.71 -9.00 -4.03
C ASN A 219 5.12 -8.25 -2.81
N TRP A 220 3.91 -7.70 -2.93
CA TRP A 220 3.19 -7.04 -1.85
C TRP A 220 2.23 -7.96 -1.09
N TYR A 221 1.85 -9.12 -1.65
CA TYR A 221 0.87 -9.99 -1.02
C TYR A 221 1.51 -10.81 0.09
N TRP A 222 0.88 -10.78 1.26
CA TRP A 222 1.32 -11.54 2.41
C TRP A 222 0.16 -12.26 3.10
N GLY A 223 -0.18 -13.46 2.62
CA GLY A 223 -1.22 -14.30 3.23
C GLY A 223 -0.83 -14.80 4.63
N SER A 224 -1.54 -14.34 5.66
CA SER A 224 -1.30 -14.73 7.06
C SER A 224 -2.58 -15.07 7.83
N ILE A 225 -3.74 -14.65 7.33
CA ILE A 225 -5.03 -14.77 7.99
C ILE A 225 -5.87 -15.82 7.26
N SER A 226 -6.16 -16.93 7.93
CA SER A 226 -7.05 -17.95 7.36
C SER A 226 -8.47 -17.38 7.16
N PRO A 227 -9.24 -17.80 6.14
CA PRO A 227 -10.57 -17.23 5.88
C PRO A 227 -11.54 -17.26 7.06
N GLY A 228 -11.47 -18.28 7.92
CA GLY A 228 -12.30 -18.36 9.13
C GLY A 228 -11.86 -17.46 10.27
N GLN A 229 -10.74 -16.75 10.13
CA GLN A 229 -10.16 -15.83 11.11
C GLN A 229 -10.01 -14.41 10.53
N PHE A 230 -10.54 -14.14 9.33
CA PHE A 230 -10.49 -12.82 8.73
C PHE A 230 -11.37 -11.86 9.53
N PRO A 231 -10.81 -10.83 10.19
CA PRO A 231 -11.55 -10.00 11.15
C PRO A 231 -12.67 -9.21 10.49
N GLU A 232 -13.81 -9.08 11.18
CA GLU A 232 -14.84 -8.14 10.77
C GLU A 232 -14.32 -6.70 10.94
N GLY A 233 -14.51 -5.86 9.91
CA GLY A 233 -14.08 -4.46 9.93
C GLY A 233 -12.62 -4.20 9.57
N ILE A 234 -11.87 -5.22 9.15
CA ILE A 234 -10.49 -5.03 8.62
C ILE A 234 -10.47 -4.25 7.31
N LEU A 235 -11.55 -4.33 6.52
CA LEU A 235 -11.70 -3.51 5.33
C LEU A 235 -12.22 -2.12 5.73
N ASN A 236 -11.61 -1.08 5.18
CA ASN A 236 -12.10 0.28 5.35
C ASN A 236 -13.43 0.49 4.59
N ALA A 237 -14.03 1.68 4.73
CA ALA A 237 -15.31 1.99 4.10
C ALA A 237 -15.27 1.91 2.56
N SER A 238 -14.18 2.39 1.94
CA SER A 238 -13.98 2.34 0.50
C SER A 238 -13.76 0.92 0.02
N GLU A 239 -12.91 0.15 0.71
CA GLU A 239 -12.62 -1.26 0.39
C GLU A 239 -13.87 -2.13 0.51
N THR A 240 -14.67 -1.92 1.56
CA THR A 240 -15.96 -2.58 1.75
C THR A 240 -16.92 -2.27 0.61
N ALA A 241 -17.03 -0.99 0.23
CA ALA A 241 -17.89 -0.56 -0.88
C ALA A 241 -17.41 -1.12 -2.23
N ASN A 242 -16.10 -1.13 -2.47
CA ASN A 242 -15.48 -1.61 -3.69
C ASN A 242 -15.61 -3.12 -3.84
N ALA A 243 -15.34 -3.88 -2.77
CA ALA A 243 -15.54 -5.33 -2.77
C ALA A 243 -17.01 -5.69 -3.02
N ALA A 244 -17.95 -4.92 -2.47
CA ALA A 244 -19.38 -5.09 -2.71
C ALA A 244 -19.78 -4.78 -4.16
N LEU A 245 -19.27 -3.69 -4.74
CA LEU A 245 -19.50 -3.31 -6.13
C LEU A 245 -18.96 -4.38 -7.10
N LEU A 246 -17.73 -4.85 -6.88
CA LEU A 246 -17.11 -5.89 -7.70
C LEU A 246 -17.89 -7.21 -7.61
N LEU A 247 -18.30 -7.62 -6.41
CA LEU A 247 -19.15 -8.79 -6.19
C LEU A 247 -20.52 -8.64 -6.87
N GLN A 248 -21.13 -7.45 -6.79
CA GLN A 248 -22.41 -7.17 -7.43
C GLN A 248 -22.31 -7.33 -8.95
N GLU A 249 -21.30 -6.73 -9.57
CA GLU A 249 -21.09 -6.80 -11.03
C GLU A 249 -20.73 -8.22 -11.48
N GLU A 250 -19.88 -8.93 -10.73
CA GLU A 250 -19.55 -10.34 -10.97
C GLU A 250 -20.82 -11.19 -10.99
N ASN A 251 -21.69 -11.04 -9.99
CA ASN A 251 -22.96 -11.76 -9.89
C ASN A 251 -23.94 -11.37 -11.02
N ALA A 252 -24.02 -10.08 -11.37
CA ALA A 252 -24.86 -9.59 -12.46
C ALA A 252 -24.47 -10.20 -13.82
N ARG A 253 -23.18 -10.49 -14.01
CA ARG A 253 -22.61 -11.13 -15.21
C ARG A 253 -22.57 -12.68 -15.12
N GLY A 254 -23.11 -13.27 -14.07
CA GLY A 254 -23.27 -14.73 -13.93
C GLY A 254 -22.30 -15.43 -12.97
N GLY A 255 -21.42 -14.69 -12.30
CA GLY A 255 -20.45 -15.20 -11.33
C GLY A 255 -19.20 -15.78 -11.99
N TYR A 256 -18.05 -15.65 -11.33
CA TYR A 256 -16.83 -16.39 -11.70
C TYR A 256 -16.70 -17.64 -10.84
N VAL A 257 -16.22 -18.74 -11.43
CA VAL A 257 -16.01 -20.01 -10.73
C VAL A 257 -14.51 -20.28 -10.73
N LEU A 258 -13.93 -20.31 -9.54
CA LEU A 258 -12.51 -20.58 -9.32
C LEU A 258 -12.15 -22.05 -9.58
N ASP A 259 -10.86 -22.28 -9.85
CA ASP A 259 -10.24 -23.60 -9.97
C ASP A 259 -10.84 -24.47 -11.08
N GLN A 260 -11.37 -23.84 -12.15
CA GLN A 260 -11.84 -24.56 -13.33
C GLN A 260 -10.69 -25.21 -14.11
N TYR A 261 -10.91 -26.41 -14.63
CA TYR A 261 -9.90 -27.10 -15.43
C TYR A 261 -9.39 -26.23 -16.59
N GLY A 262 -8.08 -25.93 -16.58
CA GLY A 262 -7.44 -25.08 -17.58
C GLY A 262 -7.44 -23.57 -17.26
N TYR A 263 -7.73 -23.17 -16.02
CA TYR A 263 -7.55 -21.77 -15.59
C TYR A 263 -6.11 -21.30 -15.85
N SER A 264 -5.97 -20.03 -16.17
CA SER A 264 -4.70 -19.32 -16.23
C SER A 264 -4.90 -17.90 -15.77
N TYR A 265 -3.93 -17.39 -15.01
CA TYR A 265 -3.88 -16.01 -14.55
C TYR A 265 -2.78 -15.19 -15.23
N SER A 266 -2.09 -15.74 -16.23
CA SER A 266 -1.02 -15.05 -16.95
C SER A 266 -1.48 -13.80 -17.72
N GLY A 267 -2.79 -13.67 -17.96
CA GLY A 267 -3.40 -12.50 -18.60
C GLY A 267 -4.02 -11.49 -17.62
N ILE A 268 -3.99 -11.78 -16.31
CA ILE A 268 -4.59 -10.91 -15.29
C ILE A 268 -3.59 -9.82 -14.92
N GLY A 269 -4.01 -8.56 -15.03
CA GLY A 269 -3.13 -7.38 -14.97
C GLY A 269 -2.68 -6.87 -16.34
N SER A 270 -3.06 -7.55 -17.43
CA SER A 270 -2.86 -7.06 -18.81
C SER A 270 -4.02 -6.18 -19.30
N TYR A 271 -5.06 -5.98 -18.48
CA TYR A 271 -6.14 -5.06 -18.77
C TYR A 271 -5.71 -3.63 -18.48
N THR A 272 -5.42 -2.88 -19.53
CA THR A 272 -5.49 -1.42 -19.49
C THR A 272 -6.97 -1.05 -19.45
N ALA A 273 -7.51 -0.81 -18.27
CA ALA A 273 -8.80 -0.12 -18.14
C ALA A 273 -8.74 1.12 -19.05
N GLY A 274 -9.64 1.17 -20.04
CA GLY A 274 -9.68 2.11 -21.17
C GLY A 274 -8.59 3.20 -21.20
N SER A 275 -7.46 2.95 -21.87
CA SER A 275 -6.35 3.91 -22.02
C SER A 275 -6.06 4.73 -20.76
N SER A 276 -5.84 4.08 -19.61
CA SER A 276 -5.02 4.69 -18.57
C SER A 276 -3.56 4.62 -19.06
N TYR A 277 -3.11 5.68 -19.72
CA TYR A 277 -1.69 5.85 -20.02
C TYR A 277 -0.90 5.77 -18.71
N THR A 278 -0.19 4.66 -18.49
CA THR A 278 0.72 4.49 -17.36
C THR A 278 1.83 5.52 -17.50
N PRO A 279 1.97 6.44 -16.54
CA PRO A 279 3.00 7.47 -16.57
C PRO A 279 4.37 6.82 -16.56
N THR A 280 5.12 7.02 -17.63
CA THR A 280 6.52 6.64 -17.74
C THR A 280 7.41 7.73 -17.14
N GLU A 281 8.70 7.45 -16.94
CA GLU A 281 9.69 8.47 -16.55
C GLU A 281 9.59 9.76 -17.39
N GLY A 282 9.27 9.64 -18.68
CA GLY A 282 9.14 10.78 -19.60
C GLY A 282 7.91 11.66 -19.39
N ASP A 283 6.96 11.27 -18.52
CA ASP A 283 5.74 12.04 -18.26
C ASP A 283 5.90 13.09 -17.16
N TYR A 284 6.98 12.96 -16.42
CA TYR A 284 7.38 13.84 -15.33
C TYR A 284 8.55 14.72 -15.77
N ILE A 285 8.69 15.88 -15.13
CA ILE A 285 9.92 16.66 -15.24
C ILE A 285 11.02 16.00 -14.39
N PHE A 286 10.66 15.54 -13.18
CA PHE A 286 11.53 14.74 -12.33
C PHE A 286 10.75 13.58 -11.71
N TRP A 287 10.81 12.42 -12.36
CA TRP A 287 10.02 11.25 -11.98
C TRP A 287 10.32 10.76 -10.55
N ASP A 288 11.56 10.93 -10.09
CA ASP A 288 12.10 10.46 -8.82
C ASP A 288 12.21 11.56 -7.75
N SER A 289 11.62 12.74 -8.00
CA SER A 289 11.63 13.88 -7.06
C SER A 289 10.94 13.61 -5.72
N ASN A 290 10.18 12.53 -5.61
CA ASN A 290 9.54 12.09 -4.37
C ASN A 290 10.38 11.08 -3.57
N ILE A 291 11.48 10.56 -4.12
CA ILE A 291 12.27 9.49 -3.48
C ILE A 291 13.76 9.81 -3.34
N ARG A 292 14.25 10.90 -3.95
CA ARG A 292 15.62 11.39 -3.73
C ARG A 292 15.72 12.90 -3.84
N TYR A 293 16.81 13.45 -3.30
CA TYR A 293 17.17 14.85 -3.53
C TYR A 293 17.64 15.07 -4.97
N LEU A 294 17.12 16.11 -5.61
CA LEU A 294 17.61 16.67 -6.85
C LEU A 294 18.92 17.40 -6.58
N THR A 295 19.85 17.31 -7.54
CA THR A 295 21.12 18.02 -7.48
C THR A 295 21.01 19.39 -8.14
N GLU A 296 21.89 20.31 -7.75
CA GLU A 296 21.99 21.62 -8.41
C GLU A 296 22.26 21.50 -9.92
N GLY A 297 23.02 20.48 -10.35
CA GLY A 297 23.32 20.22 -11.76
C GLY A 297 22.09 19.85 -12.58
N GLU A 298 21.16 19.08 -12.01
CA GLU A 298 19.91 18.70 -12.67
C GLU A 298 18.95 19.89 -12.84
N VAL A 299 18.99 20.85 -11.90
CA VAL A 299 18.07 21.99 -11.87
C VAL A 299 18.61 23.20 -12.65
N ALA A 300 19.94 23.38 -12.73
CA ALA A 300 20.56 24.58 -13.29
C ALA A 300 20.27 24.84 -14.78
N GLY A 301 19.87 23.82 -15.54
CA GLY A 301 19.55 23.94 -16.96
C GLY A 301 18.08 24.29 -17.27
N LEU A 302 17.20 24.27 -16.27
CA LEU A 302 15.77 24.47 -16.46
C LEU A 302 15.42 25.94 -16.66
N THR A 303 14.47 26.20 -17.55
CA THR A 303 13.86 27.52 -17.73
C THR A 303 12.99 27.90 -16.53
N LEU A 304 12.68 29.20 -16.39
CA LEU A 304 11.81 29.69 -15.33
C LEU A 304 10.44 28.97 -15.29
N ARG A 305 9.88 28.63 -16.45
CA ARG A 305 8.63 27.86 -16.56
C ARG A 305 8.82 26.41 -16.13
N GLU A 306 9.89 25.75 -16.55
CA GLU A 306 10.18 24.37 -16.16
C GLU A 306 10.44 24.23 -14.66
N LEU A 307 11.13 25.19 -14.04
CA LEU A 307 11.32 25.24 -12.59
C LEU A 307 9.97 25.35 -11.86
N ASN A 308 9.08 26.21 -12.36
CA ASN A 308 7.74 26.36 -11.81
C ASN A 308 6.92 25.07 -11.96
N TYR A 309 6.97 24.43 -13.13
CA TYR A 309 6.23 23.20 -13.38
C TYR A 309 6.80 22.03 -12.58
N ALA A 310 8.12 21.88 -12.48
CA ALA A 310 8.77 20.84 -11.67
C ALA A 310 8.41 20.98 -10.19
N LYS A 311 8.39 22.21 -9.68
CA LYS A 311 7.98 22.48 -8.30
C LYS A 311 6.51 22.10 -8.12
N ASN A 312 5.63 22.53 -9.01
CA ASN A 312 4.20 22.24 -8.93
C ASN A 312 3.85 20.78 -9.26
N GLU A 313 4.72 20.03 -9.94
CA GLU A 313 4.56 18.59 -10.18
C GLU A 313 4.55 17.82 -8.85
N ILE A 314 5.38 18.24 -7.89
CA ILE A 314 5.40 17.69 -6.53
C ILE A 314 4.05 17.96 -5.82
N TYR A 315 3.46 19.14 -5.98
CA TYR A 315 2.12 19.44 -5.46
C TYR A 315 1.03 18.62 -6.18
N ALA A 316 1.14 18.49 -7.50
CA ALA A 316 0.20 17.77 -8.35
C ALA A 316 0.14 16.28 -7.98
N ARG A 317 1.30 15.66 -7.68
CA ARG A 317 1.42 14.27 -7.21
C ARG A 317 0.69 14.03 -5.88
N ARG A 318 0.53 15.07 -5.06
CA ARG A 318 -0.20 15.05 -3.79
C ARG A 318 -1.65 15.49 -3.90
N GLY A 319 -2.17 15.59 -5.13
CA GLY A 319 -3.58 15.88 -5.40
C GLY A 319 -3.97 17.35 -5.28
N TYR A 320 -3.02 18.28 -5.33
CA TYR A 320 -3.32 19.72 -5.27
C TYR A 320 -4.14 20.18 -6.48
N ILE A 321 -5.25 20.89 -6.27
CA ILE A 321 -6.08 21.51 -7.31
C ILE A 321 -5.57 22.92 -7.61
N PHE A 322 -5.08 23.15 -8.82
CA PHE A 322 -4.51 24.44 -9.24
C PHE A 322 -5.58 25.52 -9.54
N THR A 323 -5.32 26.75 -9.12
CA THR A 323 -6.17 27.92 -9.38
C THR A 323 -5.76 28.72 -10.62
N SER A 324 -4.50 28.64 -11.06
CA SER A 324 -4.08 29.19 -12.35
C SER A 324 -4.62 28.34 -13.49
N GLN A 325 -5.02 28.99 -14.58
CA GLN A 325 -5.51 28.30 -15.77
C GLN A 325 -4.38 27.50 -16.42
N GLU A 326 -3.18 28.09 -16.49
CA GLU A 326 -2.01 27.46 -17.10
C GLU A 326 -1.64 26.12 -16.44
N LEU A 327 -1.59 26.06 -15.10
CA LEU A 327 -1.22 24.82 -14.40
C LEU A 327 -2.34 23.79 -14.43
N ARG A 328 -3.61 24.22 -14.40
CA ARG A 328 -4.74 23.31 -14.63
C ARG A 328 -4.68 22.66 -16.01
N ASP A 329 -4.39 23.44 -17.05
CA ASP A 329 -4.31 22.91 -18.42
C ASP A 329 -3.12 21.96 -18.56
N TYR A 330 -1.96 22.34 -18.01
CA TYR A 330 -0.76 21.52 -18.07
C TYR A 330 -0.95 20.19 -17.32
N PHE A 331 -1.27 20.23 -16.02
CA PHE A 331 -1.41 19.01 -15.22
C PHE A 331 -2.69 18.26 -15.56
N GLY A 332 -3.78 18.94 -15.91
CA GLY A 332 -5.00 18.29 -16.41
C GLY A 332 -4.81 17.50 -17.71
N SER A 333 -3.77 17.82 -18.50
CA SER A 333 -3.37 16.99 -19.65
C SER A 333 -2.52 15.77 -19.28
N LYS A 334 -2.03 15.68 -18.04
CA LYS A 334 -1.23 14.54 -17.56
C LYS A 334 -2.16 13.44 -17.06
N SER A 335 -1.99 12.23 -17.58
CA SER A 335 -2.82 11.09 -17.18
C SER A 335 -2.71 10.72 -15.71
N TRP A 336 -1.55 11.00 -15.07
CA TRP A 336 -1.30 10.73 -13.65
C TRP A 336 -1.92 11.73 -12.70
N TYR A 337 -2.27 12.93 -13.18
CA TYR A 337 -2.70 13.98 -12.29
C TYR A 337 -4.15 13.79 -11.91
N ASN A 338 -4.39 13.67 -10.60
CA ASN A 338 -5.72 13.61 -10.03
C ASN A 338 -5.85 14.64 -8.90
N GLY A 339 -6.37 15.82 -9.22
CA GLY A 339 -6.58 16.88 -8.24
C GLY A 339 -7.79 16.59 -7.34
N THR A 340 -7.56 16.41 -6.04
CA THR A 340 -8.59 16.08 -5.05
C THR A 340 -8.64 17.05 -3.87
N LEU A 341 -7.59 17.85 -3.65
CA LEU A 341 -7.46 18.78 -2.54
C LEU A 341 -7.45 20.22 -3.05
N THR A 342 -8.47 20.99 -2.66
CA THR A 342 -8.49 22.44 -2.94
C THR A 342 -7.38 23.16 -2.16
N PRO A 343 -6.98 24.39 -2.55
CA PRO A 343 -5.93 25.14 -1.85
C PRO A 343 -6.16 25.27 -0.34
N ASP A 344 -7.42 25.42 0.08
CA ASP A 344 -7.78 25.55 1.50
C ASP A 344 -7.73 24.21 2.27
N GLN A 345 -7.79 23.07 1.55
CA GLN A 345 -7.72 21.72 2.12
C GLN A 345 -6.31 21.13 2.07
N PHE A 346 -5.44 21.66 1.22
CA PHE A 346 -4.11 21.12 1.03
C PHE A 346 -3.16 21.57 2.13
N SER A 347 -2.53 20.59 2.80
CA SER A 347 -1.48 20.83 3.79
C SER A 347 -0.13 20.42 3.24
N THR A 348 0.87 21.31 3.34
CA THR A 348 2.25 21.00 2.96
C THR A 348 2.90 19.95 3.87
N SER A 349 2.27 19.58 4.99
CA SER A 349 2.70 18.46 5.84
C SER A 349 2.64 17.11 5.13
N ILE A 350 1.96 17.01 3.99
CA ILE A 350 1.90 15.78 3.18
C ILE A 350 3.21 15.49 2.44
N PHE A 351 4.09 16.49 2.31
CA PHE A 351 5.37 16.31 1.62
C PHE A 351 6.37 15.57 2.51
N ASN A 352 7.09 14.63 1.91
CA ASN A 352 8.24 14.00 2.56
C ASN A 352 9.48 14.91 2.50
N GLU A 353 10.61 14.44 3.03
CA GLU A 353 11.85 15.22 3.07
C GLU A 353 12.41 15.57 1.69
N TYR A 354 12.33 14.64 0.73
CA TYR A 354 12.81 14.83 -0.64
C TYR A 354 11.98 15.87 -1.35
N GLU A 355 10.65 15.75 -1.27
CA GLU A 355 9.70 16.69 -1.84
C GLU A 355 9.90 18.09 -1.25
N ASN A 356 10.04 18.22 0.07
CA ASN A 356 10.31 19.49 0.72
C ASN A 356 11.65 20.09 0.28
N GLY A 357 12.73 19.30 0.28
CA GLY A 357 14.06 19.74 -0.14
C GLY A 357 14.09 20.14 -1.63
N ASN A 358 13.43 19.36 -2.48
CA ASN A 358 13.34 19.60 -3.91
C ASN A 358 12.48 20.83 -4.23
N ILE A 359 11.36 21.03 -3.53
CA ILE A 359 10.56 22.26 -3.63
C ILE A 359 11.42 23.46 -3.27
N GLN A 360 12.19 23.42 -2.17
CA GLN A 360 13.07 24.52 -1.77
C GLN A 360 14.16 24.78 -2.81
N LEU A 361 14.80 23.73 -3.35
CA LEU A 361 15.81 23.85 -4.38
C LEU A 361 15.25 24.49 -5.66
N LEU A 362 14.13 23.97 -6.16
CA LEU A 362 13.46 24.47 -7.37
C LEU A 362 12.99 25.91 -7.20
N GLN A 363 12.39 26.24 -6.05
CA GLN A 363 11.95 27.58 -5.71
C GLN A 363 13.12 28.57 -5.62
N ARG A 364 14.26 28.17 -5.02
CA ARG A 364 15.47 28.99 -4.95
C ARG A 364 16.00 29.34 -6.34
N TYR A 365 16.07 28.36 -7.24
CA TYR A 365 16.50 28.58 -8.62
C TYR A 365 15.51 29.47 -9.39
N GLU A 366 14.20 29.23 -9.22
CA GLU A 366 13.14 30.05 -9.84
C GLU A 366 13.28 31.53 -9.46
N TYR A 367 13.44 31.83 -8.16
CA TYR A 367 13.62 33.20 -7.68
C TYR A 367 14.97 33.83 -8.04
N SER A 368 16.00 33.01 -8.28
CA SER A 368 17.31 33.50 -8.75
C SER A 368 17.25 34.00 -10.20
N LEU A 369 16.40 33.39 -11.04
CA LEU A 369 16.21 33.78 -12.44
C LEU A 369 15.20 34.93 -12.59
N SER A 370 14.18 34.98 -11.73
CA SER A 370 13.19 36.06 -11.68
C SER A 370 12.80 36.32 -10.22
N PRO A 371 13.04 37.53 -9.68
CA PRO A 371 12.70 37.86 -8.29
C PRO A 371 11.22 37.69 -7.93
N ASN A 372 10.33 37.72 -8.91
CA ASN A 372 8.90 37.50 -8.73
C ASN A 372 8.47 36.05 -9.05
N GLY A 373 9.42 35.16 -9.31
CA GLY A 373 9.16 33.80 -9.78
C GLY A 373 8.50 33.77 -11.17
N TYR A 374 8.00 32.60 -11.56
CA TYR A 374 7.09 32.46 -12.70
C TYR A 374 5.67 32.81 -12.26
N GLN A 375 4.93 33.52 -13.11
CA GLN A 375 3.56 33.96 -12.85
C GLN A 375 2.63 33.24 -13.82
N PRO A 376 2.08 32.06 -13.44
CA PRO A 376 1.18 31.33 -14.31
C PRO A 376 -0.16 32.08 -14.44
N TYR A 377 -0.72 32.11 -15.65
CA TYR A 377 -1.92 32.90 -15.97
C TYR A 377 -3.25 32.21 -15.65
#